data_AF-A0A2X3M0Q7-F1
#
_entry.id   AF-A0A2X3M0Q7-F1
#
_cell.length_a   1.000
_cell.length_b   1.000
_cell.length_c   1.000
_cell.angle_alpha   90.00
_cell.angle_beta   90.00
_cell.angle_gamma   90.00
#
_symmetry.space_group_name_H-M   'P 1'
#
loop_
_entity.id
_entity.type
_entity.pdbx_description
1 polymer ?
#
loop_
_entity_poly.entity_id
_entity_poly.type
_entity_poly.pdbx_seq_one_letter_code
_entity_poly.pdbx_strand_id
1 'polypeptide(L)'
;MTVAGVNLSFEPNKTAFNNLLNEMTMTNKVAPMVTYLGRIVDAECKEALNKLMEDYPGCEMQIVEKVNEIYSPKLEIEVKN
;
A
#
# COMPACT_ATOMS: atom_id res chain seq x y z
N MET A 1 6.30 4.82 8.98
CA MET A 1 5.81 6.08 8.38
C MET A 1 4.74 6.69 9.27
N THR A 2 4.50 8.00 9.20
CA THR A 2 3.47 8.67 10.00
C THR A 2 2.36 9.20 9.10
N VAL A 3 1.11 8.85 9.39
CA VAL A 3 -0.09 9.23 8.63
C VAL A 3 -1.07 9.89 9.59
N ALA A 4 -1.43 11.15 9.38
CA ALA A 4 -2.32 11.91 10.26
C ALA A 4 -1.93 11.85 11.76
N GLY A 5 -0.63 11.80 12.07
CA GLY A 5 -0.11 11.69 13.45
C GLY A 5 -0.06 10.26 14.01
N VAL A 6 -0.53 9.27 13.27
CA VAL A 6 -0.45 7.84 13.62
C VAL A 6 0.81 7.24 13.02
N ASN A 7 1.61 6.55 13.84
CA ASN A 7 2.77 5.81 13.36
C ASN A 7 2.34 4.42 12.89
N LEU A 8 2.65 4.12 11.63
CA LEU A 8 2.41 2.83 11.00
C LEU A 8 3.73 2.24 10.51
N SER A 9 3.89 0.93 10.69
CA SER A 9 5.00 0.16 10.11
C SER A 9 4.46 -0.78 9.03
N PHE A 10 5.21 -0.90 7.94
CA PHE A 10 4.86 -1.72 6.79
C PHE A 10 6.07 -2.53 6.31
N GLU A 11 5.84 -3.81 6.02
CA GLU A 11 6.80 -4.77 5.47
C GLU A 11 6.33 -5.26 4.09
N PRO A 12 6.39 -4.39 3.06
CA PRO A 12 6.00 -4.77 1.71
C PRO A 12 6.90 -5.88 1.16
N ASN A 13 6.29 -6.81 0.43
CA ASN A 13 6.99 -7.93 -0.19
C ASN A 13 6.44 -8.23 -1.60
N LYS A 14 7.22 -8.97 -2.39
CA LYS A 14 6.92 -9.23 -3.81
C LYS A 14 5.58 -9.94 -3.98
N THR A 15 5.26 -10.89 -3.11
CA THR A 15 4.02 -11.67 -3.18
C THR A 15 2.81 -10.77 -2.99
N ALA A 16 2.79 -9.98 -1.92
CA ALA A 16 1.69 -9.06 -1.64
C ALA A 16 1.54 -8.00 -2.74
N PHE A 17 2.67 -7.45 -3.22
CA PHE A 17 2.67 -6.45 -4.29
C PHE A 17 2.17 -7.00 -5.63
N ASN A 18 2.62 -8.19 -6.04
CA ASN A 18 2.11 -8.83 -7.25
C ASN A 18 0.62 -9.16 -7.15
N ASN A 19 0.15 -9.59 -5.97
CA ASN A 19 -1.27 -9.84 -5.75
C ASN A 19 -2.09 -8.56 -5.89
N LEU A 20 -1.62 -7.43 -5.33
CA LEU A 20 -2.26 -6.12 -5.53
C LEU A 20 -2.43 -5.80 -7.02
N LEU A 21 -1.36 -5.93 -7.81
CA LEU A 21 -1.40 -5.64 -9.26
C LEU A 21 -2.37 -6.55 -10.02
N ASN A 22 -2.44 -7.83 -9.65
CA ASN A 22 -3.32 -8.81 -10.30
C ASN A 22 -4.79 -8.64 -9.90
N GLU A 23 -5.07 -8.22 -8.66
CA GLU A 23 -6.43 -8.05 -8.13
C GLU A 23 -7.03 -6.67 -8.49
N MET A 24 -6.20 -5.67 -8.84
CA MET A 24 -6.68 -4.36 -9.28
C MET A 24 -7.37 -4.45 -10.64
N THR A 25 -8.63 -3.98 -10.68
CA THR A 25 -9.42 -3.88 -11.92
C THR A 25 -9.91 -2.44 -12.12
N MET A 26 -10.49 -2.11 -13.28
CA MET A 26 -11.00 -0.76 -13.53
C MET A 26 -12.15 -0.35 -12.59
N THR A 27 -12.95 -1.30 -12.12
CA THR A 27 -14.14 -1.06 -11.28
C THR A 27 -13.92 -1.40 -9.81
N ASN A 28 -12.84 -2.12 -9.47
CA ASN A 28 -12.51 -2.47 -8.09
C ASN A 28 -11.03 -2.20 -7.80
N LYS A 29 -10.77 -1.07 -7.15
CA LYS A 29 -9.43 -0.60 -6.74
C LYS A 29 -9.26 -0.53 -5.23
N VAL A 30 -10.32 -0.22 -4.50
CA VAL A 30 -10.26 -0.04 -3.03
C VAL A 30 -10.05 -1.37 -2.31
N ALA A 31 -10.84 -2.40 -2.60
CA ALA A 31 -10.71 -3.70 -1.93
C ALA A 31 -9.31 -4.33 -2.06
N PRO A 32 -8.65 -4.35 -3.24
CA PRO A 32 -7.29 -4.88 -3.33
C PRO A 32 -6.25 -4.02 -2.60
N MET A 33 -6.44 -2.69 -2.54
CA MET A 33 -5.56 -1.81 -1.75
C MET A 33 -5.67 -2.09 -0.24
N VAL A 34 -6.89 -2.22 0.30
CA VAL A 34 -7.12 -2.56 1.71
C VAL A 34 -6.54 -3.94 2.04
N THR A 35 -6.78 -4.92 1.17
CA THR A 35 -6.22 -6.28 1.33
C THR A 35 -4.70 -6.26 1.32
N TYR A 36 -4.10 -5.50 0.41
CA TYR A 36 -2.66 -5.35 0.33
C TYR A 36 -2.08 -4.73 1.61
N LEU A 37 -2.60 -3.57 2.05
CA LEU A 37 -2.14 -2.91 3.28
C LEU A 37 -2.28 -3.83 4.50
N GLY A 38 -3.40 -4.54 4.63
CA GLY A 38 -3.61 -5.49 5.73
C GLY A 38 -2.65 -6.69 5.73
N ARG A 39 -2.08 -7.06 4.56
CA ARG A 39 -1.06 -8.13 4.44
C ARG A 39 0.34 -7.65 4.79
N ILE A 40 0.64 -6.37 4.60
CA ILE A 40 1.99 -5.83 4.76
C ILE A 40 2.16 -4.97 6.01
N VAL A 41 1.08 -4.53 6.65
CA VAL A 41 1.16 -3.76 7.89
C VAL A 41 1.65 -4.65 9.03
N ASP A 42 2.48 -4.07 9.90
CA ASP A 42 2.86 -4.71 11.14
C ASP A 42 1.61 -5.08 11.97
N ALA A 43 1.64 -6.22 12.65
CA ALA A 43 0.49 -6.73 13.40
C ALA A 43 0.02 -5.75 14.49
N GLU A 44 0.95 -5.03 15.14
CA GLU A 44 0.64 -4.03 16.17
C GLU A 44 -0.02 -2.79 15.58
N CYS A 45 0.21 -2.52 14.29
CA CYS A 45 -0.32 -1.36 13.58
C CYS A 45 -1.69 -1.63 12.90
N LYS A 46 -2.21 -2.87 12.93
CA LYS A 46 -3.44 -3.25 12.21
C LYS A 46 -4.67 -2.46 12.64
N GLU A 47 -4.89 -2.34 13.96
CA GLU A 47 -6.05 -1.60 14.48
C GLU A 47 -5.97 -0.11 14.12
N ALA A 48 -4.77 0.47 14.23
CA ALA A 48 -4.52 1.87 13.89
C ALA A 48 -4.73 2.14 12.40
N LEU A 49 -4.30 1.23 11.53
CA LEU A 49 -4.54 1.31 10.08
C LEU A 49 -6.03 1.22 9.76
N ASN A 50 -6.76 0.26 10.35
CA ASN A 50 -8.21 0.14 10.13
C ASN A 50 -8.95 1.41 10.53
N LYS A 51 -8.63 1.94 11.70
CA LYS A 51 -9.22 3.20 12.18
C LYS A 51 -8.95 4.38 11.23
N LEU A 52 -7.73 4.48 10.70
CA LEU A 52 -7.41 5.51 9.69
C LEU A 52 -8.25 5.35 8.42
N MET A 53 -8.46 4.11 7.95
CA MET A 53 -9.29 3.85 6.76
C MET A 53 -10.78 4.13 7.00
N GLU A 54 -11.26 3.98 8.23
CA GLU A 54 -12.61 4.38 8.64
C GLU A 54 -12.76 5.91 8.75
N ASP A 55 -11.80 6.57 9.40
CA ASP A 55 -11.82 8.01 9.65
C ASP A 55 -11.57 8.83 8.36
N TYR A 56 -10.79 8.29 7.42
CA TYR A 56 -10.37 8.97 6.20
C TYR A 56 -10.63 8.11 4.95
N PRO A 57 -11.82 8.23 4.34
CA PRO A 57 -12.13 7.53 3.08
C PRO A 57 -11.13 7.88 1.98
N GLY A 58 -10.57 6.86 1.32
CA GLY A 58 -9.59 7.02 0.25
C GLY A 58 -8.14 7.17 0.73
N CYS A 59 -7.87 7.13 2.04
CA CYS A 59 -6.50 7.16 2.55
C CYS A 59 -5.72 5.89 2.16
N GLU A 60 -6.39 4.76 1.95
CA GLU A 60 -5.77 3.51 1.51
C GLU A 60 -4.99 3.70 0.21
N MET A 61 -5.51 4.47 -0.75
CA MET A 61 -4.81 4.78 -1.99
C MET A 61 -3.53 5.58 -1.73
N GLN A 62 -3.61 6.62 -0.89
CA GLN A 62 -2.46 7.46 -0.55
C GLN A 62 -1.36 6.66 0.17
N ILE A 63 -1.76 5.78 1.09
CA ILE A 63 -0.81 4.93 1.83
C ILE A 63 -0.17 3.93 0.86
N VAL A 64 -0.96 3.26 0.02
CA VAL A 64 -0.43 2.30 -0.98
C VAL A 64 0.56 2.98 -1.92
N GLU A 65 0.23 4.15 -2.46
CA GLU A 65 1.14 4.91 -3.32
C GLU A 65 2.46 5.20 -2.62
N LYS A 66 2.40 5.67 -1.36
CA LYS A 66 3.61 6.02 -0.61
C LYS A 66 4.47 4.82 -0.25
N VAL A 67 3.83 3.71 0.16
CA VAL A 67 4.54 2.46 0.45
C VAL A 67 5.20 1.91 -0.81
N ASN A 68 4.49 1.91 -1.93
CA ASN A 68 5.00 1.38 -3.20
C ASN A 68 6.11 2.24 -3.82
N GLU A 69 6.05 3.56 -3.65
CA GLU A 69 7.13 4.47 -4.05
C GLU A 69 8.46 4.10 -3.38
N ILE A 70 8.42 3.74 -2.09
CA ILE A 70 9.59 3.33 -1.30
C ILE A 70 10.02 1.91 -1.67
N TYR A 71 9.05 1.00 -1.82
CA TYR A 71 9.32 -0.42 -2.03
C TYR A 71 9.80 -0.76 -3.45
N SER A 72 9.19 -0.14 -4.47
CA SER A 72 9.46 -0.40 -5.88
C SER A 72 9.75 0.93 -6.61
N PRO A 73 10.92 1.54 -6.36
CA PRO A 73 11.29 2.80 -6.98
C PRO A 73 11.37 2.66 -8.51
N LYS A 74 11.09 3.75 -9.23
CA LYS A 74 11.16 3.78 -10.70
C LYS A 74 12.58 3.48 -11.16
N LEU A 75 12.70 2.54 -12.08
CA LEU A 75 13.97 2.19 -12.71
C LEU A 75 14.20 3.07 -13.94
N GLU A 76 15.41 3.60 -14.08
CA GLU A 76 15.86 4.23 -15.32
C GLU A 76 16.19 3.13 -16.34
N ILE A 77 15.60 3.22 -17.53
CA ILE A 77 15.78 2.23 -18.60
C ILE A 77 16.52 2.91 -19.75
N GLU A 78 17.74 2.46 -20.03
CA GLU A 78 18.53 2.88 -21.19
C GLU A 78 18.65 1.71 -22.19
N VAL A 79 18.33 1.97 -23.46
CA VAL A 79 18.55 1.01 -24.56
C VAL A 79 19.79 1.43 -25.32
N LYS A 80 20.84 0.62 -25.27
CA LYS A 80 22.06 0.83 -26.07
C LYS A 80 21.89 0.19 -27.43
N ASN A 81 22.15 0.97 -28.47
CA ASN A 81 22.13 0.56 -29.87
C ASN A 81 23.56 0.32 -30.36
#